data_AF-A0A924SQZ5-F1
#
_entry.id   AF-A0A924SQZ5-F1
#
_cell.length_a   1.000
_cell.length_b   1.000
_cell.length_c   1.000
_cell.angle_alpha   90.00
_cell.angle_beta   90.00
_cell.angle_gamma   90.00
#
_symmetry.space_group_name_H-M   'P 1'
#
loop_
_entity.id
_entity.type
_entity.pdbx_description
1 polymer ?
#
loop_
_entity_poly.entity_id
_entity_poly.type
_entity_poly.pdbx_seq_one_letter_code
_entity_poly.pdbx_strand_id
1 'polypeptide(L)'
;METIIISQLIQNLTQLLADGVSPHTITYQFQHIADTLGKENLRIRHLGCKEYYDDEELSLILLMKNEALANAQFEQATKFKIIEQELLAGKAGASSTYLKIEASFFEHNNNCILFHFNKKRQNERLLANLIEGYNLLTLKFYHNKYTPAN
;
A
#
# COMPACT_ATOMS: atom_id res chain seq x y z
N MET A 1 11.19 17.95 -14.36
CA MET A 1 12.23 16.90 -14.45
C MET A 1 11.99 15.82 -13.37
N GLU A 2 11.60 16.22 -12.14
CA GLU A 2 11.09 15.33 -11.07
C GLU A 2 10.07 14.28 -11.55
N THR A 3 9.10 14.68 -12.38
CA THR A 3 8.04 13.79 -12.85
C THR A 3 8.54 12.57 -13.63
N ILE A 4 9.65 12.68 -14.37
CA ILE A 4 10.19 11.56 -15.16
C ILE A 4 10.84 10.52 -14.24
N ILE A 5 11.61 10.97 -13.25
CA ILE A 5 12.30 10.10 -12.29
C ILE A 5 11.29 9.35 -11.42
N ILE A 6 10.26 10.05 -10.95
CA ILE A 6 9.17 9.46 -10.16
C ILE A 6 8.38 8.43 -10.97
N SER A 7 8.01 8.74 -12.22
CA SER A 7 7.32 7.78 -13.09
C SER A 7 8.16 6.54 -13.36
N GLN A 8 9.47 6.70 -13.57
CA GLN A 8 10.39 5.57 -13.75
C GLN A 8 10.52 4.73 -12.47
N LEU A 9 10.58 5.37 -11.30
CA LEU A 9 10.62 4.68 -10.00
C LEU A 9 9.37 3.83 -9.79
N ILE A 10 8.19 4.39 -10.03
CA ILE A 10 6.92 3.67 -9.95
C ILE A 10 6.92 2.48 -10.91
N GLN A 11 7.31 2.69 -12.17
CA GLN A 11 7.35 1.63 -13.17
C GLN A 11 8.29 0.49 -12.78
N ASN A 12 9.48 0.81 -12.28
CA ASN A 12 10.45 -0.19 -11.84
C ASN A 12 9.92 -0.99 -10.63
N LEU A 13 9.34 -0.29 -9.66
CA LEU A 13 8.73 -0.92 -8.48
C LEU A 13 7.57 -1.86 -8.88
N THR A 14 6.71 -1.45 -9.82
CA THR A 14 5.65 -2.30 -10.38
C THR A 14 6.22 -3.50 -11.12
N GLN A 15 7.30 -3.35 -11.88
CA GLN A 15 7.92 -4.45 -12.61
C GLN A 15 8.50 -5.53 -11.67
N LEU A 16 8.99 -5.14 -10.50
CA LEU A 16 9.46 -6.08 -9.47
C LEU A 16 8.35 -6.95 -8.87
N LEU A 17 7.08 -6.55 -9.04
CA LEU A 17 5.91 -7.32 -8.61
C LEU A 17 5.45 -8.32 -9.67
N ALA A 18 6.02 -8.30 -10.87
CA ALA A 18 5.63 -9.21 -11.94
C ALA A 18 5.99 -10.66 -11.59
N ASP A 19 5.08 -11.59 -11.92
CA ASP A 19 5.32 -13.02 -11.77
C ASP A 19 6.47 -13.43 -12.70
N GLY A 20 7.51 -14.07 -12.13
CA GLY A 20 8.68 -14.54 -12.88
C GLY A 20 9.99 -13.83 -12.54
N VAL A 21 9.97 -12.75 -11.76
CA VAL A 21 11.21 -12.14 -11.25
C VAL A 21 11.74 -12.95 -10.06
N SER A 22 13.02 -13.32 -10.10
CA SER A 22 13.65 -14.08 -9.02
C SER A 22 13.83 -13.21 -7.76
N PRO A 23 13.74 -13.78 -6.54
CA PRO A 23 13.99 -13.05 -5.29
C PRO A 23 15.36 -12.33 -5.25
N HIS A 24 16.41 -12.95 -5.80
CA HIS A 24 17.74 -12.33 -5.86
C HIS A 24 17.77 -11.10 -6.76
N THR A 25 17.09 -11.17 -7.91
CA THR A 25 16.93 -10.03 -8.83
C THR A 25 16.19 -8.89 -8.15
N ILE A 26 15.14 -9.20 -7.38
CA ILE A 26 14.37 -8.20 -6.63
C ILE A 26 15.24 -7.47 -5.63
N THR A 27 15.99 -8.19 -4.79
CA THR A 27 16.87 -7.56 -3.78
C THR A 27 17.90 -6.63 -4.44
N TYR A 28 18.53 -7.07 -5.53
CA TYR A 28 19.53 -6.26 -6.23
C TYR A 28 18.92 -4.99 -6.84
N GLN A 29 17.81 -5.12 -7.57
CA GLN A 29 17.16 -3.96 -8.19
C GLN A 29 16.55 -3.02 -7.14
N PHE A 30 16.06 -3.57 -6.02
CA PHE A 30 15.56 -2.75 -4.92
C PHE A 30 16.66 -1.88 -4.30
N GLN A 31 17.91 -2.35 -4.20
CA GLN A 31 19.02 -1.54 -3.70
C GLN A 31 19.24 -0.29 -4.57
N HIS A 32 19.20 -0.43 -5.89
CA HIS A 32 19.31 0.71 -6.82
C HIS A 32 18.15 1.69 -6.68
N ILE A 33 16.95 1.17 -6.47
CA ILE A 33 15.76 1.99 -6.20
C ILE A 33 15.91 2.73 -4.87
N ALA A 34 16.39 2.08 -3.81
CA ALA A 34 16.66 2.68 -2.50
C ALA A 34 17.67 3.83 -2.59
N ASP A 35 18.74 3.66 -3.36
CA ASP A 35 19.73 4.72 -3.57
C ASP A 35 19.12 5.93 -4.29
N THR A 36 18.24 5.68 -5.25
CA THR A 36 17.54 6.73 -6.01
C THR A 36 16.55 7.48 -5.11
N LEU A 37 15.77 6.75 -4.29
CA LEU A 37 14.87 7.34 -3.29
C LEU A 37 15.63 8.23 -2.30
N GLY A 38 16.81 7.80 -1.87
CA GLY A 38 17.66 8.58 -0.98
C GLY A 38 18.17 9.87 -1.61
N LYS A 39 18.61 9.82 -2.88
CA LYS A 39 19.07 11.01 -3.64
C LYS A 39 17.96 12.03 -3.84
N GLU A 40 16.75 11.57 -4.17
CA GLU A 40 15.58 12.42 -4.39
C GLU A 40 14.88 12.83 -3.08
N ASN A 41 15.40 12.41 -1.91
CA ASN A 41 14.78 12.63 -0.60
C ASN A 41 13.31 12.18 -0.53
N LEU A 42 13.00 11.09 -1.25
CA LEU A 42 11.67 10.49 -1.29
C LEU A 42 11.53 9.46 -0.17
N ARG A 43 10.36 9.48 0.46
CA ARG A 43 9.95 8.47 1.44
C ARG A 43 9.04 7.46 0.78
N ILE A 44 9.02 6.24 1.31
CA ILE A 44 8.03 5.24 0.90
C ILE A 44 7.07 4.99 2.06
N ARG A 45 5.75 5.03 1.81
CA ARG A 45 4.73 4.79 2.84
C ARG A 45 3.76 3.69 2.45
N HIS A 46 3.56 2.76 3.38
CA HIS A 46 2.58 1.70 3.22
C HIS A 46 1.19 2.25 3.54
N LEU A 47 0.25 2.13 2.61
CA LEU A 47 -1.14 2.52 2.83
C LEU A 47 -2.08 1.33 3.07
N GLY A 48 -1.60 0.10 2.94
CA GLY A 48 -2.41 -1.10 3.12
C GLY A 48 -3.15 -1.53 1.87
N CYS A 49 -3.97 -2.57 2.03
CA CYS A 49 -4.71 -3.22 0.97
C CYS A 49 -6.01 -2.45 0.68
N LYS A 50 -6.25 -2.06 -0.58
CA LYS A 50 -7.51 -1.42 -0.97
C LYS A 50 -8.52 -2.50 -1.34
N GLU A 51 -9.48 -2.70 -0.45
CA GLU A 51 -10.61 -3.60 -0.63
C GLU A 51 -11.84 -2.79 -1.04
N TYR A 52 -12.58 -3.28 -2.04
CA TYR A 52 -13.76 -2.60 -2.57
C TYR A 52 -14.69 -3.62 -3.22
N TYR A 53 -15.98 -3.29 -3.31
CA TYR A 53 -16.94 -3.98 -4.16
C TYR A 53 -17.04 -3.22 -5.50
N ASP A 54 -17.29 -3.90 -6.62
CA ASP A 54 -17.59 -3.17 -7.88
C ASP A 54 -18.85 -2.30 -7.75
N ASP A 55 -19.73 -2.66 -6.82
CA ASP A 55 -20.88 -1.87 -6.43
C ASP A 55 -20.46 -0.69 -5.54
N GLU A 56 -20.72 0.53 -6.00
CA GLU A 56 -20.29 1.78 -5.34
C GLU A 56 -20.87 1.93 -3.92
N GLU A 57 -22.13 1.53 -3.75
CA GLU A 57 -22.83 1.62 -2.46
C GLU A 57 -22.23 0.64 -1.45
N LEU A 58 -22.02 -0.62 -1.84
CA LEU A 58 -21.32 -1.60 -1.01
C LEU A 58 -19.89 -1.16 -0.68
N SER A 59 -19.17 -0.58 -1.63
CA SER A 59 -17.83 -0.02 -1.41
C SER A 59 -17.82 1.12 -0.40
N LEU A 60 -18.78 2.04 -0.47
CA LEU A 60 -18.90 3.12 0.48
C LEU A 60 -19.17 2.60 1.89
N ILE A 61 -20.10 1.65 2.04
CA ILE A 61 -20.41 1.04 3.34
C ILE A 61 -19.19 0.30 3.91
N LEU A 62 -18.44 -0.43 3.08
CA LEU A 62 -17.20 -1.08 3.47
C LEU A 62 -16.16 -0.07 3.99
N LEU A 63 -15.99 1.06 3.27
CA LEU A 63 -15.08 2.13 3.67
C LEU A 63 -15.48 2.73 5.03
N MET A 64 -16.75 3.09 5.21
CA MET A 64 -17.27 3.67 6.45
C MET A 64 -17.14 2.70 7.64
N LYS A 65 -17.37 1.40 7.41
CA LYS A 65 -17.13 0.35 8.40
C LYS A 65 -15.67 0.31 8.83
N ASN A 66 -14.74 0.32 7.87
CA ASN A 66 -13.31 0.25 8.13
C ASN A 66 -12.79 1.50 8.86
N GLU A 67 -13.26 2.69 8.50
CA GLU A 67 -12.93 3.93 9.19
C GLU A 67 -13.44 3.93 10.63
N ALA A 68 -14.68 3.50 10.86
CA ALA A 68 -15.23 3.37 12.22
C ALA A 68 -14.40 2.39 13.08
N LEU A 69 -13.95 1.27 12.51
CA LEU A 69 -13.06 0.32 13.22
C LEU A 69 -11.69 0.94 13.54
N ALA A 70 -11.09 1.66 12.59
CA ALA A 70 -9.80 2.33 12.78
C ALA A 70 -9.87 3.38 13.91
N ASN A 71 -11.02 4.04 14.06
CA ASN A 71 -11.28 5.03 15.09
C ASN A 71 -11.89 4.44 16.38
N ALA A 72 -11.91 3.11 16.54
CA ALA A 72 -12.50 2.39 17.67
C ALA A 72 -13.99 2.70 17.95
N GLN A 73 -14.75 3.10 16.93
CA GLN A 73 -16.18 3.40 16.98
C GLN A 73 -17.01 2.12 16.72
N PHE A 74 -16.96 1.16 17.64
CA PHE A 74 -17.50 -0.19 17.44
C PHE A 74 -19.01 -0.27 17.17
N GLU A 75 -19.82 0.58 17.82
CA GLU A 75 -21.27 0.63 17.55
C GLU A 75 -21.56 1.05 16.11
N GLN A 76 -20.83 2.04 15.61
CA GLN A 76 -20.97 2.56 14.27
C GLN A 76 -20.47 1.54 13.22
N ALA A 77 -19.36 0.86 13.50
CA ALA A 77 -18.89 -0.27 12.69
C ALA A 77 -19.94 -1.41 12.63
N THR A 78 -20.63 -1.71 13.74
CA THR A 78 -21.69 -2.72 13.77
C THR A 78 -22.88 -2.33 12.91
N LYS A 79 -23.28 -1.05 12.92
CA LYS A 79 -24.35 -0.54 12.05
C LYS A 79 -23.98 -0.71 10.57
N PHE A 80 -22.77 -0.32 10.17
CA PHE A 80 -22.33 -0.49 8.78
C PHE A 80 -22.21 -1.96 8.38
N LYS A 81 -21.82 -2.85 9.29
CA LYS A 81 -21.81 -4.30 9.04
C LYS A 81 -23.22 -4.86 8.74
N ILE A 82 -24.25 -4.39 9.45
CA ILE A 82 -25.63 -4.82 9.19
C ILE A 82 -26.06 -4.35 7.80
N ILE A 83 -25.82 -3.08 7.46
CA ILE A 83 -26.15 -2.51 6.14
C ILE A 83 -25.43 -3.27 5.02
N GLU A 84 -24.14 -3.57 5.20
CA GLU A 84 -23.37 -4.38 4.25
C GLU A 84 -24.01 -5.75 4.02
N GLN A 85 -24.43 -6.44 5.08
CA GLN A 85 -25.09 -7.74 4.97
C GLN A 85 -26.44 -7.67 4.27
N GLU A 86 -27.24 -6.65 4.56
CA GLU A 86 -28.52 -6.41 3.89
C GLU A 86 -28.34 -6.15 2.39
N LEU A 87 -27.36 -5.32 2.03
CA LEU A 87 -27.00 -5.03 0.63
C LEU A 87 -26.49 -6.28 -0.09
N LEU A 88 -25.63 -7.07 0.55
CA LEU A 88 -25.13 -8.33 -0.02
C LEU A 88 -26.25 -9.36 -0.21
N ALA A 89 -27.17 -9.46 0.73
CA ALA A 89 -28.32 -10.37 0.63
C ALA A 89 -29.28 -9.92 -0.49
N GLY A 90 -29.53 -8.62 -0.61
CA GLY A 90 -30.39 -8.06 -1.67
C GLY A 90 -29.82 -8.20 -3.08
N LYS A 91 -28.49 -8.29 -3.21
CA LYS A 91 -27.76 -8.39 -4.49
C LYS A 91 -27.14 -9.79 -4.72
N ALA A 92 -27.58 -10.80 -3.98
CA ALA A 92 -26.97 -12.13 -3.95
C ALA A 92 -26.85 -12.75 -5.36
N GLY A 93 -25.61 -13.15 -5.73
CA GLY A 93 -25.31 -13.79 -7.02
C GLY A 93 -24.84 -12.84 -8.12
N ALA A 94 -24.82 -11.53 -7.90
CA ALA A 94 -24.25 -10.58 -8.85
C ALA A 94 -22.72 -10.55 -8.78
N SER A 95 -22.06 -10.47 -9.94
CA SER A 95 -20.60 -10.31 -10.03
C SER A 95 -20.08 -9.04 -9.33
N SER A 96 -20.94 -8.03 -9.13
CA SER A 96 -20.57 -6.78 -8.46
C SER A 96 -20.47 -6.88 -6.93
N THR A 97 -21.04 -7.93 -6.33
CA THR A 97 -21.03 -8.17 -4.88
C THR A 97 -19.80 -8.92 -4.37
N TYR A 98 -18.92 -9.36 -5.28
CA TYR A 98 -17.66 -9.97 -4.86
C TYR A 98 -16.70 -8.89 -4.36
N LEU A 99 -16.15 -9.12 -3.18
CA LEU A 99 -15.12 -8.23 -2.63
C LEU A 99 -13.88 -8.32 -3.52
N LYS A 100 -13.61 -7.25 -4.24
CA LYS A 100 -12.38 -7.07 -4.99
C LYS A 100 -11.31 -6.47 -4.10
N ILE A 101 -10.10 -6.83 -4.46
CA ILE A 101 -8.90 -6.35 -3.80
C ILE A 101 -8.03 -5.80 -4.93
N GLU A 102 -7.75 -4.50 -4.91
CA GLU A 102 -6.85 -3.94 -5.92
C GLU A 102 -5.47 -4.57 -5.76
N ALA A 103 -4.88 -4.92 -6.91
CA ALA A 103 -3.52 -5.40 -6.94
C ALA A 103 -2.56 -4.30 -6.50
N SER A 104 -1.42 -4.75 -5.99
CA SER A 104 -0.35 -3.91 -5.49
C SER A 104 0.00 -2.78 -6.48
N PHE A 105 -0.14 -1.53 -6.03
CA PHE A 105 0.11 -0.34 -6.85
C PHE A 105 1.02 0.64 -6.11
N PHE A 106 1.83 1.36 -6.89
CA PHE A 106 2.69 2.43 -6.40
C PHE A 106 2.15 3.77 -6.93
N GLU A 107 1.84 4.67 -6.02
CA GLU A 107 1.41 6.04 -6.35
C GLU A 107 2.44 7.04 -5.85
N HIS A 108 2.43 8.24 -6.41
CA HIS A 108 3.22 9.33 -5.91
C HIS A 108 2.32 10.41 -5.32
N ASN A 109 2.62 10.82 -4.08
CA ASN A 109 1.94 11.90 -3.39
C ASN A 109 2.97 12.75 -2.63
N ASN A 110 3.14 14.00 -3.04
CA ASN A 110 4.13 14.94 -2.49
C ASN A 110 5.55 14.36 -2.50
N ASN A 111 6.22 14.19 -1.36
CA ASN A 111 7.55 13.57 -1.29
C ASN A 111 7.48 12.10 -0.87
N CYS A 112 6.36 11.44 -1.15
CA CYS A 112 6.11 10.06 -0.77
C CYS A 112 5.70 9.22 -1.98
N ILE A 113 6.36 8.08 -2.15
CA ILE A 113 5.81 6.97 -2.93
C ILE A 113 4.92 6.15 -2.00
N LEU A 114 3.64 6.11 -2.31
CA LEU A 114 2.65 5.32 -1.62
C LEU A 114 2.65 3.92 -2.24
N PHE A 115 2.61 2.89 -1.40
CA PHE A 115 2.50 1.52 -1.87
C PHE A 115 1.39 0.79 -1.13
N HIS A 116 0.62 0.03 -1.90
CA HIS A 116 -0.47 -0.83 -1.42
C HIS A 116 0.01 -2.29 -1.54
N PHE A 117 0.16 -3.05 -0.44
CA PHE A 117 0.43 -4.50 -0.55
C PHE A 117 -0.84 -5.33 -0.41
N ASN A 118 -0.92 -6.38 -1.23
CA ASN A 118 -1.78 -7.54 -0.99
C ASN A 118 -0.98 -8.67 -0.29
N LYS A 119 -1.71 -9.59 0.34
CA LYS A 119 -1.26 -10.62 1.27
C LYS A 119 -0.87 -11.96 0.63
N LYS A 120 -0.62 -12.06 -0.69
CA LYS A 120 -0.54 -13.39 -1.33
C LYS A 120 0.63 -13.72 -2.27
N ARG A 121 1.58 -12.83 -2.59
CA ARG A 121 2.77 -13.22 -3.37
C ARG A 121 4.10 -13.14 -2.59
N GLN A 122 5.00 -14.09 -2.83
CA GLN A 122 6.32 -14.13 -2.18
C GLN A 122 7.17 -12.89 -2.50
N ASN A 123 7.12 -12.44 -3.77
CA ASN A 123 7.82 -11.25 -4.24
C ASN A 123 7.25 -9.96 -3.63
N GLU A 124 5.93 -9.89 -3.47
CA GLU A 124 5.26 -8.79 -2.78
C GLU A 124 5.75 -8.67 -1.32
N ARG A 125 5.70 -9.78 -0.58
CA ARG A 125 6.18 -9.82 0.80
C ARG A 125 7.65 -9.43 0.93
N LEU A 126 8.49 -9.87 -0.01
CA LEU A 126 9.91 -9.52 -0.04
C LEU A 126 10.11 -8.01 -0.22
N LEU A 127 9.43 -7.39 -1.19
CA LEU A 127 9.48 -5.94 -1.41
C LEU A 127 8.97 -5.16 -0.19
N ALA A 128 7.91 -5.62 0.46
CA ALA A 128 7.40 -5.00 1.69
C ALA A 128 8.48 -4.94 2.78
N ASN A 129 9.13 -6.06 3.05
CA ASN A 129 10.19 -6.16 4.05
C ASN A 129 11.39 -5.27 3.69
N LEU A 130 11.76 -5.20 2.41
CA LEU A 130 12.86 -4.35 1.94
C LEU A 130 12.55 -2.85 2.09
N ILE A 131 11.31 -2.45 1.82
CA ILE A 131 10.82 -1.07 2.03
C ILE A 131 10.82 -0.71 3.52
N GLU A 132 10.29 -1.58 4.37
CA GLU A 132 10.32 -1.37 5.83
C GLU A 132 11.75 -1.22 6.33
N GLY A 133 12.67 -2.06 5.83
CA GLY A 133 14.10 -1.96 6.11
C GLY A 133 14.68 -0.58 5.72
N TYR A 134 14.38 -0.10 4.51
CA TYR A 134 14.80 1.24 4.06
C TYR A 134 14.24 2.36 4.95
N ASN A 135 12.96 2.29 5.31
CA ASN A 135 12.31 3.29 6.16
C ASN A 135 12.93 3.35 7.57
N LEU A 136 13.27 2.20 8.15
CA LEU A 136 13.97 2.14 9.44
C LEU A 136 15.38 2.75 9.36
N LEU A 137 16.10 2.51 8.26
CA LEU A 137 17.44 3.08 8.05
C LEU A 137 17.38 4.59 7.87
N THR A 138 16.49 5.10 7.02
CA THR A 138 16.30 6.53 6.83
C THR A 138 15.92 7.23 8.13
N LEU A 139 15.00 6.66 8.93
CA LEU A 139 14.67 7.20 10.27
C LEU A 139 15.90 7.28 11.20
N LYS A 140 16.78 6.27 11.19
CA LYS A 140 18.04 6.30 11.97
C LYS A 140 18.99 7.40 11.51
N PHE A 141 19.11 7.66 10.20
CA PHE A 141 19.93 8.75 9.67
C PHE A 141 19.39 10.13 10.04
N TYR A 142 18.06 10.30 10.07
CA TYR A 142 17.44 11.53 10.56
C TYR A 142 17.64 11.70 12.08
N HIS A 143 17.55 10.63 12.87
CA HIS A 143 17.83 10.72 14.31
C HIS A 143 19.29 11.11 14.61
N ASN A 144 20.26 10.50 13.91
CA ASN A 144 21.69 10.78 14.13
C ASN A 144 22.16 12.16 13.62
N LYS A 145 21.41 12.82 12.73
CA LYS A 145 21.70 14.21 12.33
C LYS A 145 21.15 15.25 13.31
N TYR A 146 20.24 14.87 14.22
CA TYR A 146 19.55 15.79 15.13
C TYR A 146 19.65 15.41 16.61
N THR A 147 20.36 14.35 16.98
CA THR A 147 20.89 14.19 18.34
C THR A 147 22.16 15.03 18.47
N PRO A 148 22.17 16.11 19.27
CA PRO A 148 23.43 16.70 19.67
C PRO A 148 24.22 15.64 20.42
N ALA A 149 25.50 15.50 20.10
CA ALA A 149 26.43 14.73 20.92
C ALA A 149 26.42 15.37 22.32
N ASN A 150 25.90 14.63 23.31
CA ASN A 150 26.10 14.94 24.71
C ASN A 150 27.52 14.57 25.13
#